data_AF-A0A1V8SZZ5-F1
#
_entry.id   AF-A0A1V8SZZ5-F1
#
_cell.length_a   1.000
_cell.length_b   1.000
_cell.length_c   1.000
_cell.angle_alpha   90.00
_cell.angle_beta   90.00
_cell.angle_gamma   90.00
#
_symmetry.space_group_name_H-M   'P 1'
#
loop_
_entity.id
_entity.type
_entity.pdbx_description
1 polymer ?
#
loop_
_entity_poly.entity_id
_entity_poly.type
_entity_poly.pdbx_seq_one_letter_code
_entity_poly.pdbx_strand_id
1 'polypeptide(L)'
;MASNGTSPGNTHALLLEILASIKSLRQDHAGLSSTVDAIEGRVNTLAGVKQLKDGLARDANLASPTIPPMVRRSRESITSLDGESKDVDPDAPLSSSPPPRRPSTTSKIILTSYPGQSGVDPIPLKWGASDPKERGPVVVNRGSTTIRKRNAVGAHGGSYAIYYALAVGSQQLNTDHIPDFTNTEPAANIGPFPTWGDPKKIVAMDPLGHLAPWLFKDMIQKDHVDIRPTIAVTRAHMLLPELKESVVAGRLIPDGTICLNDQGELAVTKVAVEPVWYLPGIAERFNIDEGTLRRSLFENTGGSYPELITRGDIKVFLPPIGGLTVYIFGDPAKMSDEKLSLALRVHDECNGSDVFGSDICTCRPYLIFGIEEAVKEAQKGGSGVVIYFRKEGRALGEVTKYLVYNARKRGSDKASEYFKRTENIAGVKDMRFQSLMPDILHWLGIKKIDRMLSMSDMKHDAIVEQGIPILERVPIPEHLIPEDGKVEIDAKVHAGYFTTGRVMTLEELGSVQGRPWEDVDVSHLLKGFEEM
;
A
#
# COMPACT_ATOMS: atom_id res chain seq x y z
N MET A 1 56.38 -44.23 -3.62
CA MET A 1 57.01 -43.11 -2.87
C MET A 1 56.09 -41.91 -3.06
N ALA A 2 55.51 -41.25 -2.07
CA ALA A 2 55.73 -41.21 -0.64
C ALA A 2 54.38 -41.02 0.10
N SER A 3 54.29 -41.62 1.28
CA SER A 3 53.29 -41.35 2.32
C SER A 3 53.52 -39.98 2.96
N ASN A 4 52.48 -39.20 3.23
CA ASN A 4 52.52 -38.17 4.27
C ASN A 4 51.26 -38.28 5.14
N GLY A 5 51.46 -38.83 6.33
CA GLY A 5 50.45 -38.94 7.38
C GLY A 5 50.19 -37.59 8.04
N THR A 6 48.92 -37.27 8.20
CA THR A 6 48.45 -36.23 9.11
C THR A 6 48.57 -36.71 10.55
N SER A 7 49.45 -36.04 11.31
CA SER A 7 49.74 -36.32 12.72
C SER A 7 48.49 -36.15 13.62
N PRO A 8 48.26 -37.04 14.62
CA PRO A 8 47.16 -36.93 15.59
C PRO A 8 47.26 -35.73 16.56
N GLY A 9 48.35 -34.97 16.52
CA GLY A 9 48.57 -33.84 17.45
C GLY A 9 47.72 -32.59 17.16
N ASN A 10 47.24 -32.41 15.92
CA ASN A 10 46.59 -31.16 15.51
C ASN A 10 45.10 -31.09 15.90
N THR A 11 44.42 -32.24 15.95
CA THR A 11 42.99 -32.33 16.31
C THR A 11 42.76 -32.08 17.80
N HIS A 12 43.70 -32.48 18.65
CA HIS A 12 43.61 -32.27 20.10
C HIS A 12 43.82 -30.79 20.49
N ALA A 13 44.71 -30.09 19.79
CA ALA A 13 44.91 -28.64 19.97
C ALA A 13 43.64 -27.84 19.59
N LEU A 14 43.03 -28.20 18.45
CA LEU A 14 41.77 -27.58 17.99
C LEU A 14 40.61 -27.80 18.98
N LEU A 15 40.51 -29.01 19.55
CA LEU A 15 39.51 -29.34 20.56
C LEU A 15 39.68 -28.54 21.85
N LEU A 16 40.92 -28.31 22.29
CA LEU A 16 41.21 -27.46 23.46
C LEU A 16 40.86 -26.00 23.21
N GLU A 17 41.10 -25.49 22.00
CA GLU A 17 40.77 -24.12 21.61
C GLU A 17 39.25 -23.89 21.52
N ILE A 18 38.51 -24.87 21.00
CA ILE A 18 37.04 -24.86 20.99
C ILE A 18 36.49 -24.91 22.41
N LEU A 19 37.04 -25.76 23.29
CA LEU A 19 36.64 -25.83 24.70
C LEU A 19 36.91 -24.53 25.46
N ALA A 20 38.04 -23.88 25.19
CA ALA A 20 38.36 -22.57 25.76
C ALA A 20 37.37 -21.49 25.30
N SER A 21 37.02 -21.49 24.01
CA SER A 21 36.05 -20.57 23.42
C SER A 21 34.64 -20.75 23.99
N ILE A 22 34.19 -21.99 24.18
CA ILE A 22 32.89 -22.32 24.79
C ILE A 22 32.87 -21.88 26.27
N LYS A 23 33.99 -22.01 26.99
CA LYS A 23 34.10 -21.56 28.38
C LYS A 23 34.03 -20.03 28.49
N SER A 24 34.66 -19.31 27.57
CA SER A 24 34.55 -17.84 27.46
C SER A 24 33.11 -17.42 27.20
N LEU A 25 32.43 -18.04 26.21
CA LEU A 25 31.04 -17.73 25.88
C LEU A 25 30.08 -17.97 27.06
N ARG A 26 30.30 -19.01 27.86
CA ARG A 26 29.51 -19.23 29.10
C ARG A 26 29.74 -18.15 30.15
N GLN A 27 30.96 -17.62 30.27
CA GLN A 27 31.25 -16.53 31.20
C GLN A 27 30.62 -15.21 30.72
N ASP A 28 30.68 -14.92 29.42
CA ASP A 28 30.06 -13.75 28.82
C ASP A 28 28.53 -13.79 28.97
N HIS A 29 27.92 -14.97 28.77
CA HIS A 29 26.48 -15.17 28.97
C HIS A 29 26.05 -14.98 30.43
N ALA A 30 26.89 -15.38 31.40
CA ALA A 30 26.63 -15.13 32.83
C ALA A 30 26.72 -13.63 33.16
N GLY A 31 27.68 -12.91 32.57
CA GLY A 31 27.82 -11.46 32.72
C GLY A 31 26.63 -10.70 32.13
N LEU A 32 26.18 -11.07 30.93
CA LEU A 32 24.99 -10.53 30.27
C LEU A 32 23.73 -10.74 31.11
N SER A 33 23.52 -11.94 31.67
CA SER A 33 22.39 -12.22 32.56
C SER A 33 22.38 -11.29 33.78
N SER A 34 23.54 -11.11 34.43
CA SER A 34 23.64 -10.21 35.59
C SER A 34 23.38 -8.73 35.24
N THR A 35 23.69 -8.33 34.00
CA THR A 35 23.45 -6.97 33.51
C THR A 35 21.96 -6.75 33.23
N VAL A 36 21.28 -7.75 32.69
CA VAL A 36 19.83 -7.73 32.47
C VAL A 36 19.09 -7.66 33.82
N ASP A 37 19.48 -8.46 34.81
CA ASP A 37 18.89 -8.42 36.15
C ASP A 37 19.06 -7.04 36.82
N ALA A 38 20.22 -6.39 36.62
CA ALA A 38 20.47 -5.04 37.11
C ALA A 38 19.62 -3.96 36.41
N ILE A 39 19.33 -4.15 35.12
CA ILE A 39 18.44 -3.27 34.35
C ILE A 39 16.99 -3.45 34.80
N GLU A 40 16.52 -4.69 34.98
CA GLU A 40 15.18 -4.97 35.49
C GLU A 40 14.96 -4.38 36.90
N GLY A 41 15.96 -4.47 37.77
CA GLY A 41 15.92 -3.82 39.09
C GLY A 41 15.79 -2.30 39.02
N ARG A 42 16.47 -1.65 38.05
CA ARG A 42 16.36 -0.21 37.80
C ARG A 42 15.00 0.19 37.21
N VAL A 43 14.44 -0.62 36.32
CA VAL A 43 13.12 -0.39 35.73
C VAL A 43 12.02 -0.51 36.79
N ASN A 44 12.11 -1.50 37.68
CA ASN A 44 11.16 -1.69 38.77
C ASN A 44 11.22 -0.56 39.81
N THR A 45 12.41 -0.04 40.13
CA THR A 45 12.55 1.13 41.01
C THR A 45 12.00 2.41 40.35
N LEU A 46 12.23 2.62 39.05
CA LEU A 46 11.63 3.75 38.31
C LEU A 46 10.10 3.65 38.23
N ALA A 47 9.55 2.45 38.09
CA ALA A 47 8.11 2.21 38.12
C ALA A 47 7.50 2.52 39.50
N GLY A 48 8.17 2.14 40.59
CA GLY A 48 7.76 2.47 41.96
C GLY A 48 7.80 3.98 42.27
N VAL A 49 8.83 4.69 41.78
CA VAL A 49 8.92 6.16 41.91
C VAL A 49 7.81 6.88 41.14
N LYS A 50 7.37 6.32 40.00
CA LYS A 50 6.23 6.85 39.22
C LYS A 50 4.90 6.67 39.96
N GLN A 51 4.67 5.52 40.58
CA GLN A 51 3.47 5.29 41.41
C GLN A 51 3.39 6.21 42.64
N LEU A 52 4.53 6.54 43.28
CA LEU A 52 4.57 7.50 44.39
C LEU A 52 4.27 8.94 43.93
N LYS A 53 4.72 9.32 42.72
CA LYS A 53 4.39 10.63 42.12
C LYS A 53 2.91 10.75 41.73
N ASP A 54 2.32 9.68 41.21
CA ASP A 54 0.90 9.65 40.83
C ASP A 54 -0.02 9.58 42.06
N GLY A 55 0.46 9.03 43.19
CA GLY A 55 -0.22 9.08 44.49
C GLY A 55 -0.23 10.47 45.13
N LEU A 56 0.90 11.19 45.09
CA LEU A 56 1.01 12.55 45.63
C LEU A 56 0.23 13.61 44.83
N ALA A 57 -0.07 13.34 43.56
CA ALA A 57 -0.87 14.23 42.71
C ALA A 57 -2.39 14.17 43.02
N ARG A 58 -2.85 13.22 43.86
CA ARG A 58 -4.28 13.08 44.21
C ARG A 58 -4.70 13.81 45.50
N ASP A 59 -3.76 14.28 46.32
CA ASP A 59 -4.03 14.87 47.65
C ASP A 59 -3.51 16.32 47.84
N ALA A 60 -3.56 17.19 46.84
CA ALA A 60 -3.17 18.59 46.98
C ALA A 60 -4.27 19.57 46.55
N ASN A 61 -5.20 19.84 47.47
CA ASN A 61 -6.10 21.00 47.46
C ASN A 61 -5.54 22.08 48.40
N LEU A 62 -4.51 22.84 47.99
CA LEU A 62 -4.02 24.01 48.72
C LEU A 62 -3.49 25.10 47.77
N ALA A 63 -3.79 26.35 48.12
CA ALA A 63 -3.58 27.57 47.34
C ALA A 63 -2.10 27.84 46.96
N SER A 64 -1.86 28.31 45.74
CA SER A 64 -0.54 28.69 45.23
C SER A 64 -0.13 30.12 45.65
N PRO A 65 1.16 30.39 45.98
CA PRO A 65 1.63 31.74 46.25
C PRO A 65 1.96 32.50 44.97
N THR A 66 1.75 33.83 45.00
CA THR A 66 1.97 34.78 43.90
C THR A 66 3.45 35.19 43.81
N ILE A 67 4.01 35.27 42.60
CA ILE A 67 5.39 35.74 42.33
C ILE A 67 5.33 37.06 41.53
N PRO A 68 6.15 38.10 41.81
CA PRO A 68 6.14 39.37 41.09
C PRO A 68 6.91 39.31 39.74
N PRO A 69 6.67 40.26 38.81
CA PRO A 69 7.21 40.18 37.44
C PRO A 69 8.66 40.65 37.36
N MET A 70 9.47 39.94 36.56
CA MET A 70 10.87 40.27 36.31
C MET A 70 11.05 40.99 34.96
N VAL A 71 11.74 42.12 35.00
CA VAL A 71 12.01 43.05 33.89
C VAL A 71 12.95 42.41 32.84
N ARG A 72 12.57 42.49 31.55
CA ARG A 72 13.42 42.12 30.40
C ARG A 72 14.47 43.20 30.15
N ARG A 73 15.76 42.82 30.19
CA ARG A 73 16.87 43.61 29.63
C ARG A 73 17.22 43.09 28.24
N SER A 74 17.30 44.01 27.28
CA SER A 74 17.79 43.84 25.92
C SER A 74 19.26 43.39 25.89
N ARG A 75 19.61 42.51 24.96
CA ARG A 75 21.00 42.16 24.66
C ARG A 75 21.30 42.60 23.24
N GLU A 76 22.16 43.59 23.13
CA GLU A 76 22.68 44.15 21.89
C GLU A 76 23.66 43.19 21.21
N SER A 77 23.65 43.25 19.88
CA SER A 77 24.46 42.54 18.90
C SER A 77 25.94 42.97 18.95
N ILE A 78 26.85 41.98 18.93
CA ILE A 78 28.28 42.20 18.72
C ILE A 78 28.59 41.93 17.24
N THR A 79 29.15 42.94 16.59
CA THR A 79 29.63 42.96 15.22
C THR A 79 31.12 42.60 15.14
N SER A 80 31.49 42.10 13.95
CA SER A 80 32.80 42.22 13.28
C SER A 80 33.93 41.29 13.72
N LEU A 81 34.42 40.50 12.75
CA LEU A 81 35.84 40.27 12.53
C LEU A 81 36.05 39.99 11.03
N ASP A 82 36.94 40.80 10.46
CA ASP A 82 37.29 40.94 9.05
C ASP A 82 38.05 39.73 8.47
N GLY A 83 37.94 39.56 7.15
CA GLY A 83 38.69 38.56 6.37
C GLY A 83 38.68 38.88 4.88
N GLU A 84 39.63 39.75 4.49
CA GLU A 84 40.28 39.97 3.19
C GLU A 84 39.55 39.71 1.86
N SER A 85 39.36 40.80 1.12
CA SER A 85 38.96 40.90 -0.28
C SER A 85 40.12 40.69 -1.27
N LYS A 86 39.90 39.89 -2.31
CA LYS A 86 40.62 39.94 -3.60
C LYS A 86 39.63 39.86 -4.78
N ASP A 87 39.58 40.96 -5.51
CA ASP A 87 39.16 41.23 -6.90
C ASP A 87 38.40 40.17 -7.72
N VAL A 88 37.14 40.48 -8.08
CA VAL A 88 36.49 40.04 -9.34
C VAL A 88 35.45 41.10 -9.82
N ASP A 89 35.69 41.63 -11.04
CA ASP A 89 34.84 42.24 -12.09
C ASP A 89 33.54 43.05 -11.76
N PRO A 90 33.32 44.29 -12.29
CA PRO A 90 32.13 45.10 -11.99
C PRO A 90 30.86 44.85 -12.83
N ASP A 91 30.85 43.94 -13.81
CA ASP A 91 29.73 43.83 -14.78
C ASP A 91 29.03 42.46 -14.79
N ALA A 92 28.49 42.04 -13.64
CA ALA A 92 27.53 40.92 -13.57
C ALA A 92 26.23 41.33 -12.83
N PRO A 93 25.04 41.17 -13.43
CA PRO A 93 23.79 41.45 -12.74
C PRO A 93 23.51 40.39 -11.68
N LEU A 94 23.65 40.77 -10.40
CA LEU A 94 23.18 39.99 -9.25
C LEU A 94 21.65 39.91 -9.25
N SER A 95 21.11 38.89 -9.91
CA SER A 95 19.69 38.56 -9.90
C SER A 95 19.36 37.50 -8.84
N SER A 96 18.28 37.78 -8.11
CA SER A 96 17.46 36.92 -7.25
C SER A 96 17.99 36.55 -5.87
N SER A 97 17.66 37.42 -4.92
CA SER A 97 17.34 36.99 -3.55
C SER A 97 16.26 35.88 -3.61
N PRO A 98 16.28 34.88 -2.71
CA PRO A 98 15.15 33.96 -2.57
C PRO A 98 13.88 34.78 -2.27
N PRO A 99 12.71 34.41 -2.83
CA PRO A 99 11.49 35.15 -2.55
C PRO A 99 11.22 35.17 -1.05
N PRO A 100 10.71 36.28 -0.50
CA PRO A 100 10.40 36.36 0.92
C PRO A 100 9.42 35.26 1.29
N ARG A 101 9.75 34.47 2.33
CA ARG A 101 8.85 33.47 2.91
C ARG A 101 7.55 34.17 3.29
N ARG A 102 6.47 33.87 2.57
CA ARG A 102 5.14 34.40 2.87
C ARG A 102 4.74 33.96 4.28
N PRO A 103 4.22 34.86 5.13
CA PRO A 103 3.86 34.53 6.50
C PRO A 103 2.77 33.45 6.52
N SER A 104 2.96 32.42 7.35
CA SER A 104 2.01 31.32 7.49
C SER A 104 0.75 31.79 8.22
N THR A 105 -0.40 31.27 7.80
CA THR A 105 -1.69 31.45 8.47
C THR A 105 -1.63 30.80 9.86
N THR A 106 -1.27 31.56 10.88
CA THR A 106 -1.28 31.11 12.28
C THR A 106 -2.69 31.21 12.87
N SER A 107 -3.60 30.39 12.36
CA SER A 107 -4.82 30.06 13.11
C SER A 107 -4.50 28.97 14.15
N LYS A 108 -5.10 29.07 15.35
CA LYS A 108 -5.00 28.04 16.40
C LYS A 108 -5.26 26.64 15.83
N ILE A 109 -4.33 25.71 15.98
CA ILE A 109 -4.52 24.31 15.59
C ILE A 109 -5.52 23.69 16.58
N ILE A 110 -6.68 23.26 16.07
CA ILE A 110 -7.67 22.54 16.87
C ILE A 110 -7.28 21.06 16.89
N LEU A 111 -6.79 20.60 18.04
CA LEU A 111 -6.51 19.20 18.30
C LEU A 111 -7.75 18.55 18.93
N THR A 112 -8.63 17.97 18.11
CA THR A 112 -9.75 17.15 18.59
C THR A 112 -9.28 15.76 19.02
N SER A 113 -8.35 15.70 19.97
CA SER A 113 -7.65 14.46 20.31
C SER A 113 -8.50 13.54 21.20
N TYR A 114 -9.37 14.05 22.07
CA TYR A 114 -10.09 13.19 23.03
C TYR A 114 -11.61 13.17 22.79
N PRO A 115 -12.31 12.06 23.10
CA PRO A 115 -13.76 12.01 23.04
C PRO A 115 -14.35 12.98 24.08
N GLY A 116 -15.45 13.66 23.75
CA GLY A 116 -16.13 14.54 24.69
C GLY A 116 -15.47 15.91 24.93
N GLN A 117 -14.46 16.31 24.16
CA GLN A 117 -14.03 17.71 24.13
C GLN A 117 -15.20 18.62 23.75
N SER A 118 -15.36 19.73 24.46
CA SER A 118 -16.50 20.64 24.29
C SER A 118 -16.66 21.07 22.82
N GLY A 119 -17.85 20.81 22.27
CA GLY A 119 -18.21 21.11 20.89
C GLY A 119 -17.87 20.04 19.85
N VAL A 120 -17.36 18.86 20.23
CA VAL A 120 -17.26 17.70 19.31
C VAL A 120 -18.65 17.08 19.15
N ASP A 121 -19.16 17.04 17.92
CA ASP A 121 -20.48 16.51 17.55
C ASP A 121 -20.38 15.81 16.18
N PRO A 122 -19.83 14.58 16.13
CA PRO A 122 -19.60 13.84 14.89
C PRO A 122 -20.90 13.50 14.17
N ILE A 123 -20.91 13.63 12.84
CA ILE A 123 -22.02 13.16 12.02
C ILE A 123 -22.18 11.64 12.22
N PRO A 124 -23.39 11.14 12.56
CA PRO A 124 -23.61 9.71 12.78
C PRO A 124 -23.19 8.88 11.57
N LEU A 125 -22.54 7.74 11.84
CA LEU A 125 -22.08 6.79 10.83
C LEU A 125 -22.36 5.36 11.29
N LYS A 126 -23.34 4.71 10.69
CA LYS A 126 -23.70 3.32 10.98
C LYS A 126 -23.23 2.39 9.86
N TRP A 127 -22.00 1.90 9.95
CA TRP A 127 -21.43 1.01 8.93
C TRP A 127 -22.32 -0.23 8.72
N GLY A 128 -22.54 -0.60 7.45
CA GLY A 128 -23.41 -1.71 7.07
C GLY A 128 -24.92 -1.38 7.02
N ALA A 129 -25.38 -0.19 7.36
CA ALA A 129 -26.78 0.16 7.09
C ALA A 129 -27.04 0.28 5.58
N SER A 130 -28.10 -0.38 5.08
CA SER A 130 -28.44 -0.39 3.64
C SER A 130 -29.07 0.92 3.16
N ASP A 131 -29.82 1.61 4.02
CA ASP A 131 -30.37 2.94 3.72
C ASP A 131 -29.24 4.00 3.85
N PRO A 132 -28.90 4.74 2.79
CA PRO A 132 -27.91 5.80 2.85
C PRO A 132 -28.16 6.85 3.95
N LYS A 133 -29.43 7.16 4.26
CA LYS A 133 -29.75 8.15 5.30
C LYS A 133 -29.44 7.63 6.70
N GLU A 134 -29.73 6.37 6.97
CA GLU A 134 -29.39 5.71 8.24
C GLU A 134 -27.88 5.46 8.35
N ARG A 135 -27.23 5.08 7.24
CA ARG A 135 -25.78 4.89 7.17
C ARG A 135 -25.02 6.18 7.47
N GLY A 136 -25.43 7.30 6.85
CA GLY A 136 -24.71 8.58 6.93
C GLY A 136 -23.44 8.62 6.06
N PRO A 137 -22.84 9.79 5.81
CA PRO A 137 -21.63 9.95 4.98
C PRO A 137 -20.34 9.66 5.72
N VAL A 138 -19.26 9.37 4.97
CA VAL A 138 -17.89 9.39 5.50
C VAL A 138 -17.34 10.81 5.45
N VAL A 139 -16.89 11.34 6.59
CA VAL A 139 -16.45 12.74 6.74
C VAL A 139 -15.13 12.81 7.51
N VAL A 140 -14.09 13.35 6.87
CA VAL A 140 -12.72 13.45 7.42
C VAL A 140 -12.16 14.87 7.52
N ASN A 141 -12.77 15.86 6.86
CA ASN A 141 -12.17 17.19 6.71
C ASN A 141 -11.93 17.88 8.07
N ARG A 142 -10.82 18.61 8.15
CA ARG A 142 -10.28 19.28 9.33
C ARG A 142 -10.43 20.81 9.30
N GLY A 143 -11.32 21.33 8.46
CA GLY A 143 -11.65 22.76 8.44
C GLY A 143 -12.14 23.26 9.80
N SER A 144 -12.03 24.57 10.05
CA SER A 144 -12.34 25.19 11.35
C SER A 144 -13.78 24.90 11.83
N THR A 145 -14.72 24.80 10.91
CA THR A 145 -16.14 24.50 11.15
C THR A 145 -16.48 23.00 11.06
N THR A 146 -15.67 22.20 10.37
CA THR A 146 -15.94 20.78 10.07
C THR A 146 -15.19 19.80 10.96
N ILE A 147 -14.10 20.22 11.61
CA ILE A 147 -13.26 19.37 12.48
C ILE A 147 -14.04 18.69 13.61
N ARG A 148 -15.12 19.33 14.07
CA ARG A 148 -16.00 18.85 15.14
C ARG A 148 -17.03 17.82 14.66
N LYS A 149 -17.32 17.79 13.36
CA LYS A 149 -18.35 16.97 12.71
C LYS A 149 -17.81 15.68 12.08
N ARG A 150 -16.49 15.50 12.03
CA ARG A 150 -15.85 14.33 11.39
C ARG A 150 -16.16 13.03 12.11
N ASN A 151 -16.32 11.97 11.34
CA ASN A 151 -16.62 10.61 11.81
C ASN A 151 -15.62 9.57 11.29
N ALA A 152 -14.52 10.02 10.68
CA ALA A 152 -13.42 9.20 10.20
C ALA A 152 -12.05 9.84 10.47
N VAL A 153 -11.03 9.00 10.62
CA VAL A 153 -9.61 9.38 10.73
C VAL A 153 -8.99 9.43 9.33
N GLY A 154 -7.98 10.28 9.12
CA GLY A 154 -7.25 10.35 7.83
C GLY A 154 -7.67 11.53 6.97
N ALA A 155 -7.62 11.34 5.65
CA ALA A 155 -7.96 12.36 4.65
C ALA A 155 -8.44 11.70 3.34
N HIS A 156 -9.24 12.42 2.55
CA HIS A 156 -9.58 12.04 1.18
C HIS A 156 -8.36 12.15 0.26
N GLY A 157 -8.35 11.41 -0.86
CA GLY A 157 -7.26 11.45 -1.84
C GLY A 157 -6.31 10.25 -1.78
N GLY A 158 -6.50 9.32 -0.84
CA GLY A 158 -5.58 8.21 -0.60
C GLY A 158 -4.11 8.69 -0.47
N SER A 159 -3.19 8.06 -1.21
CA SER A 159 -1.78 8.47 -1.28
C SER A 159 -1.55 9.93 -1.76
N TYR A 160 -2.54 10.55 -2.42
CA TYR A 160 -2.43 11.93 -2.92
C TYR A 160 -2.82 12.99 -1.88
N ALA A 161 -3.34 12.61 -0.72
CA ALA A 161 -3.73 13.54 0.35
C ALA A 161 -2.58 14.42 0.82
N ILE A 162 -1.34 13.92 0.77
CA ILE A 162 -0.14 14.69 1.13
C ILE A 162 0.10 15.84 0.14
N TYR A 163 -0.09 15.60 -1.16
CA TYR A 163 0.03 16.67 -2.17
C TYR A 163 -1.07 17.72 -2.01
N TYR A 164 -2.30 17.28 -1.68
CA TYR A 164 -3.37 18.21 -1.32
C TYR A 164 -2.97 19.11 -0.14
N ALA A 165 -2.39 18.53 0.92
CA ALA A 165 -1.91 19.29 2.07
C ALA A 165 -0.79 20.28 1.69
N LEU A 166 0.13 19.90 0.80
CA LEU A 166 1.16 20.80 0.27
C LEU A 166 0.57 21.93 -0.58
N ALA A 167 -0.44 21.65 -1.40
CA ALA A 167 -1.13 22.66 -2.20
C ALA A 167 -1.83 23.71 -1.31
N VAL A 168 -2.47 23.27 -0.22
CA VAL A 168 -3.03 24.17 0.80
C VAL A 168 -1.93 24.96 1.51
N GLY A 169 -0.87 24.30 1.98
CA GLY A 169 0.24 24.95 2.68
C GLY A 169 1.01 25.97 1.84
N SER A 170 1.07 25.75 0.52
CA SER A 170 1.67 26.67 -0.46
C SER A 170 0.68 27.70 -1.01
N GLN A 171 -0.56 27.74 -0.52
CA GLN A 171 -1.64 28.64 -0.95
C GLN A 171 -2.03 28.49 -2.44
N GLN A 172 -1.74 27.35 -3.06
CA GLN A 172 -2.25 27.00 -4.38
C GLN A 172 -3.72 26.54 -4.33
N LEU A 173 -4.18 26.11 -3.14
CA LEU A 173 -5.56 25.75 -2.89
C LEU A 173 -6.06 26.42 -1.60
N ASN A 174 -7.26 26.99 -1.65
CA ASN A 174 -7.90 27.59 -0.47
C ASN A 174 -8.35 26.49 0.51
N THR A 175 -8.18 26.72 1.81
CA THR A 175 -8.61 25.79 2.87
C THR A 175 -10.10 25.51 2.86
N ASP A 176 -10.89 26.50 2.44
CA ASP A 176 -12.36 26.43 2.39
C ASP A 176 -12.87 26.09 0.98
N HIS A 177 -12.00 25.59 0.10
CA HIS A 177 -12.42 25.14 -1.22
C HIS A 177 -13.40 23.97 -1.09
N ILE A 178 -14.60 24.16 -1.64
CA ILE A 178 -15.61 23.12 -1.81
C ILE A 178 -15.57 22.68 -3.27
N PRO A 179 -15.29 21.40 -3.56
CA PRO A 179 -15.32 20.88 -4.92
C PRO A 179 -16.70 21.01 -5.56
N ASP A 180 -16.73 21.33 -6.85
CA ASP A 180 -17.95 21.28 -7.67
C ASP A 180 -18.04 19.91 -8.37
N PHE A 181 -19.11 19.17 -8.08
CA PHE A 181 -19.40 17.84 -8.63
C PHE A 181 -20.45 17.86 -9.75
N THR A 182 -20.76 19.04 -10.30
CA THR A 182 -21.69 19.17 -11.43
C THR A 182 -21.19 18.38 -12.63
N ASN A 183 -22.06 17.54 -13.22
CA ASN A 183 -21.76 16.67 -14.36
C ASN A 183 -20.65 15.63 -14.10
N THR A 184 -20.42 15.24 -12.84
CA THR A 184 -19.46 14.20 -12.47
C THR A 184 -20.12 12.89 -12.05
N GLU A 185 -21.42 12.71 -12.34
CA GLU A 185 -22.18 11.50 -12.02
C GLU A 185 -21.50 10.24 -12.60
N PRO A 186 -21.60 9.08 -11.92
CA PRO A 186 -21.08 7.82 -12.43
C PRO A 186 -21.57 7.53 -13.86
N ALA A 187 -20.64 7.26 -14.78
CA ALA A 187 -20.97 6.96 -16.18
C ALA A 187 -21.68 5.60 -16.39
N ALA A 188 -21.78 4.79 -15.34
CA ALA A 188 -22.53 3.54 -15.32
C ALA A 188 -23.19 3.35 -13.95
N ASN A 189 -24.41 2.82 -13.96
CA ASN A 189 -25.12 2.45 -12.74
C ASN A 189 -24.56 1.10 -12.24
N ILE A 190 -24.02 1.11 -11.03
CA ILE A 190 -23.55 -0.09 -10.34
C ILE A 190 -24.37 -0.23 -9.06
N GLY A 191 -24.92 -1.42 -8.82
CA GLY A 191 -25.73 -1.70 -7.62
C GLY A 191 -27.02 -0.85 -7.51
N PRO A 192 -27.56 -0.70 -6.30
CA PRO A 192 -27.05 -1.26 -5.04
C PRO A 192 -27.15 -2.79 -5.01
N PHE A 193 -26.16 -3.43 -4.39
CA PHE A 193 -26.18 -4.87 -4.14
C PHE A 193 -26.37 -5.16 -2.65
N PRO A 194 -26.98 -6.31 -2.27
CA PRO A 194 -27.21 -6.65 -0.87
C PRO A 194 -25.93 -6.64 0.00
N THR A 195 -24.80 -6.99 -0.61
CA THR A 195 -23.46 -6.99 0.02
C THR A 195 -23.01 -5.62 0.51
N TRP A 196 -23.56 -4.52 -0.02
CA TRP A 196 -23.24 -3.16 0.44
C TRP A 196 -23.75 -2.87 1.84
N GLY A 197 -24.82 -3.56 2.26
CA GLY A 197 -25.38 -3.51 3.61
C GLY A 197 -24.83 -4.60 4.54
N ASP A 198 -23.80 -5.35 4.14
CA ASP A 198 -23.19 -6.36 5.01
C ASP A 198 -21.86 -5.81 5.56
N PRO A 199 -21.77 -5.52 6.87
CA PRO A 199 -20.58 -4.94 7.48
C PRO A 199 -19.36 -5.88 7.48
N LYS A 200 -19.50 -7.15 7.12
CA LYS A 200 -18.40 -8.11 6.99
C LYS A 200 -17.89 -8.25 5.56
N LYS A 201 -18.74 -7.99 4.56
CA LYS A 201 -18.41 -8.16 3.13
C LYS A 201 -17.58 -7.02 2.58
N ILE A 202 -17.83 -5.79 3.02
CA ILE A 202 -17.08 -4.61 2.58
C ILE A 202 -16.60 -3.82 3.80
N VAL A 203 -15.28 -3.81 4.00
CA VAL A 203 -14.59 -3.20 5.15
C VAL A 203 -13.41 -2.32 4.77
N ALA A 204 -12.93 -2.36 3.53
CA ALA A 204 -11.74 -1.66 3.04
C ALA A 204 -12.03 -0.62 1.95
N MET A 205 -13.30 -0.40 1.62
CA MET A 205 -13.80 0.67 0.74
C MET A 205 -15.19 1.15 1.20
N ASP A 206 -15.64 2.32 0.75
CA ASP A 206 -16.97 2.85 1.07
C ASP A 206 -18.00 2.42 0.00
N PRO A 207 -18.99 1.57 0.34
CA PRO A 207 -19.96 1.09 -0.66
C PRO A 207 -20.74 2.20 -1.37
N LEU A 208 -20.97 3.32 -0.68
CA LEU A 208 -21.68 4.49 -1.20
C LEU A 208 -20.74 5.53 -1.84
N GLY A 209 -19.45 5.24 -1.94
CA GLY A 209 -18.41 6.22 -2.29
C GLY A 209 -18.57 6.90 -3.64
N HIS A 210 -19.22 6.25 -4.60
CA HIS A 210 -19.50 6.77 -5.95
C HIS A 210 -20.78 7.61 -6.03
N LEU A 211 -21.61 7.59 -4.98
CA LEU A 211 -22.88 8.33 -4.92
C LEU A 211 -22.89 9.40 -3.82
N ALA A 212 -21.86 9.43 -2.97
CA ALA A 212 -21.83 10.27 -1.77
C ALA A 212 -22.17 11.76 -2.02
N PRO A 213 -21.62 12.45 -3.05
CA PRO A 213 -21.97 13.84 -3.32
C PRO A 213 -23.45 14.09 -3.59
N TRP A 214 -24.14 13.13 -4.23
CA TRP A 214 -25.55 13.25 -4.60
C TRP A 214 -26.48 12.79 -3.49
N LEU A 215 -26.13 11.71 -2.79
CA LEU A 215 -26.91 11.19 -1.65
C LEU A 215 -26.96 12.17 -0.48
N PHE A 216 -25.88 12.94 -0.28
CA PHE A 216 -25.72 13.84 0.86
C PHE A 216 -25.63 15.32 0.46
N LYS A 217 -26.18 15.67 -0.70
CA LYS A 217 -26.18 17.03 -1.27
C LYS A 217 -26.67 18.09 -0.29
N ASP A 218 -27.73 17.80 0.47
CA ASP A 218 -28.27 18.72 1.46
C ASP A 218 -27.26 19.06 2.57
N MET A 219 -26.52 18.08 3.08
CA MET A 219 -25.47 18.30 4.10
C MET A 219 -24.30 19.12 3.54
N ILE A 220 -23.94 18.90 2.27
CA ILE A 220 -22.89 19.68 1.61
C ILE A 220 -23.33 21.14 1.49
N GLN A 221 -24.55 21.39 1.01
CA GLN A 221 -25.04 22.72 0.67
C GLN A 221 -25.51 23.54 1.87
N LYS A 222 -26.21 22.91 2.83
CA LYS A 222 -26.82 23.60 3.98
C LYS A 222 -25.91 23.60 5.20
N ASP A 223 -25.24 22.48 5.47
CA ASP A 223 -24.46 22.29 6.69
C ASP A 223 -22.95 22.53 6.49
N HIS A 224 -22.55 22.89 5.25
CA HIS A 224 -21.18 23.13 4.82
C HIS A 224 -20.22 21.99 5.17
N VAL A 225 -20.68 20.74 5.00
CA VAL A 225 -19.88 19.54 5.24
C VAL A 225 -19.13 19.15 3.97
N ASP A 226 -17.82 18.93 4.08
CA ASP A 226 -17.01 18.42 2.98
C ASP A 226 -17.16 16.89 2.88
N ILE A 227 -18.03 16.47 1.95
CA ILE A 227 -18.29 15.07 1.61
C ILE A 227 -17.81 14.86 0.18
N ARG A 228 -16.79 14.03 0.00
CA ARG A 228 -16.18 13.75 -1.30
C ARG A 228 -16.41 12.31 -1.74
N PRO A 229 -16.49 12.05 -3.05
CA PRO A 229 -16.55 10.69 -3.53
C PRO A 229 -15.22 9.99 -3.24
N THR A 230 -15.27 8.73 -2.86
CA THR A 230 -14.12 7.84 -2.73
C THR A 230 -14.06 6.81 -3.85
N ILE A 231 -15.08 6.80 -4.72
CA ILE A 231 -15.15 5.99 -5.93
C ILE A 231 -15.60 6.87 -7.08
N ALA A 232 -15.02 6.71 -8.26
CA ALA A 232 -15.47 7.37 -9.47
C ALA A 232 -15.59 6.36 -10.62
N VAL A 233 -16.62 6.50 -11.46
CA VAL A 233 -16.90 5.60 -12.58
C VAL A 233 -16.95 6.40 -13.87
N THR A 234 -16.17 6.01 -14.88
CA THR A 234 -16.12 6.67 -16.19
C THR A 234 -16.10 5.64 -17.32
N ARG A 235 -16.34 6.08 -18.55
CA ARG A 235 -16.16 5.29 -19.76
C ARG A 235 -15.03 5.88 -20.58
N ALA A 236 -14.22 5.02 -21.17
CA ALA A 236 -13.10 5.45 -21.99
C ALA A 236 -12.77 4.38 -23.02
N HIS A 237 -11.93 4.76 -23.98
CA HIS A 237 -11.22 3.80 -24.80
C HIS A 237 -9.84 3.52 -24.18
N MET A 238 -9.34 2.32 -24.41
CA MET A 238 -8.03 1.88 -23.95
C MET A 238 -7.27 1.30 -25.13
N LEU A 239 -6.02 1.74 -25.31
CA LEU A 239 -5.13 1.25 -26.34
C LEU A 239 -3.84 0.79 -25.65
N LEU A 240 -3.44 -0.45 -25.92
CA LEU A 240 -2.17 -1.02 -25.47
C LEU A 240 -1.45 -1.61 -26.69
N PRO A 241 -0.14 -1.39 -26.85
CA PRO A 241 0.61 -1.85 -28.02
C PRO A 241 0.44 -3.35 -28.31
N GLU A 242 0.44 -4.18 -27.27
CA GLU A 242 0.32 -5.65 -27.39
C GLU A 242 -1.03 -6.09 -27.93
N LEU A 243 -2.09 -5.33 -27.70
CA LEU A 243 -3.42 -5.71 -28.19
C LEU A 243 -3.51 -5.64 -29.70
N LYS A 244 -2.74 -4.73 -30.33
CA LYS A 244 -2.59 -4.70 -31.79
C LYS A 244 -1.94 -5.99 -32.29
N GLU A 245 -0.89 -6.45 -31.64
CA GLU A 245 -0.24 -7.72 -31.98
C GLU A 245 -1.19 -8.91 -31.80
N SER A 246 -2.02 -8.87 -30.75
CA SER A 246 -3.04 -9.89 -30.51
C SER A 246 -4.13 -9.90 -31.58
N VAL A 247 -4.50 -8.74 -32.13
CA VAL A 247 -5.40 -8.67 -33.30
C VAL A 247 -4.72 -9.21 -34.56
N VAL A 248 -3.48 -8.78 -34.84
CA VAL A 248 -2.72 -9.26 -36.01
C VAL A 248 -2.50 -10.78 -35.97
N ALA A 249 -2.25 -11.34 -34.78
CA ALA A 249 -2.09 -12.77 -34.57
C ALA A 249 -3.42 -13.55 -34.55
N GLY A 250 -4.57 -12.88 -34.69
CA GLY A 250 -5.90 -13.49 -34.62
C GLY A 250 -6.30 -14.00 -33.24
N ARG A 251 -5.55 -13.64 -32.18
CA ARG A 251 -5.91 -13.95 -30.79
C ARG A 251 -7.08 -13.10 -30.31
N LEU A 252 -7.21 -11.87 -30.81
CA LEU A 252 -8.32 -10.98 -30.55
C LEU A 252 -8.99 -10.59 -31.85
N ILE A 253 -10.32 -10.62 -31.89
CA ILE A 253 -11.09 -10.33 -33.11
C ILE A 253 -11.89 -9.04 -32.87
N PRO A 254 -11.70 -7.98 -33.68
CA PRO A 254 -12.51 -6.78 -33.60
C PRO A 254 -13.99 -7.09 -33.86
N ASP A 255 -14.86 -6.58 -32.99
CA ASP A 255 -16.33 -6.73 -33.07
C ASP A 255 -17.06 -5.39 -33.18
N GLY A 256 -16.31 -4.27 -33.16
CA GLY A 256 -16.83 -2.91 -33.23
C GLY A 256 -17.54 -2.42 -31.96
N THR A 257 -17.58 -3.23 -30.90
CA THR A 257 -18.30 -2.90 -29.65
C THR A 257 -17.43 -2.97 -28.40
N ILE A 258 -16.67 -4.05 -28.23
CA ILE A 258 -15.71 -4.23 -27.13
C ILE A 258 -14.30 -4.04 -27.68
N CYS A 259 -13.95 -4.74 -28.76
CA CYS A 259 -12.73 -4.51 -29.53
C CYS A 259 -13.10 -3.72 -30.78
N LEU A 260 -12.78 -2.44 -30.78
CA LEU A 260 -13.37 -1.45 -31.68
C LEU A 260 -12.79 -1.51 -33.10
N ASN A 261 -11.51 -1.85 -33.23
CA ASN A 261 -10.80 -1.77 -34.51
C ASN A 261 -9.55 -2.66 -34.55
N ASP A 262 -8.92 -2.70 -35.73
CA ASP A 262 -7.70 -3.49 -36.00
C ASP A 262 -6.45 -3.00 -35.24
N GLN A 263 -6.54 -1.88 -34.53
CA GLN A 263 -5.46 -1.44 -33.62
C GLN A 263 -5.58 -2.05 -32.22
N GLY A 264 -6.61 -2.86 -31.96
CA GLY A 264 -6.86 -3.42 -30.63
C GLY A 264 -7.36 -2.40 -29.62
N GLU A 265 -7.97 -1.31 -30.07
CA GLU A 265 -8.62 -0.33 -29.19
C GLU A 265 -9.84 -0.97 -28.49
N LEU A 266 -9.92 -0.81 -27.17
CA LEU A 266 -10.97 -1.43 -26.36
C LEU A 266 -11.91 -0.39 -25.77
N ALA A 267 -13.22 -0.59 -25.88
CA ALA A 267 -14.20 0.14 -25.09
C ALA A 267 -14.26 -0.43 -23.66
N VAL A 268 -14.12 0.44 -22.66
CA VAL A 268 -14.01 0.02 -21.27
C VAL A 268 -14.72 0.96 -20.31
N THR A 269 -15.41 0.38 -19.32
CA THR A 269 -15.85 1.13 -18.14
C THR A 269 -14.76 1.05 -17.08
N LYS A 270 -14.31 2.20 -16.58
CA LYS A 270 -13.24 2.33 -15.60
C LYS A 270 -13.81 2.76 -14.25
N VAL A 271 -13.35 2.14 -13.17
CA VAL A 271 -13.67 2.54 -11.80
C VAL A 271 -12.38 2.86 -11.08
N ALA A 272 -12.30 4.01 -10.40
CA ALA A 272 -11.22 4.33 -9.47
C ALA A 272 -11.76 4.26 -8.04
N VAL A 273 -11.01 3.66 -7.12
CA VAL A 273 -11.44 3.43 -5.73
C VAL A 273 -10.33 3.83 -4.77
N GLU A 274 -10.66 4.70 -3.83
CA GLU A 274 -9.84 5.05 -2.67
C GLU A 274 -10.14 4.13 -1.48
N PRO A 275 -9.13 3.80 -0.66
CA PRO A 275 -9.31 2.96 0.51
C PRO A 275 -10.09 3.69 1.62
N VAL A 276 -11.12 3.03 2.15
CA VAL A 276 -11.89 3.49 3.31
C VAL A 276 -12.09 2.31 4.24
N TRP A 277 -11.41 2.32 5.37
CA TRP A 277 -11.33 1.18 6.27
C TRP A 277 -12.31 1.31 7.42
N TYR A 278 -13.19 0.32 7.57
CA TYR A 278 -13.95 0.08 8.78
C TYR A 278 -13.11 -0.75 9.75
N LEU A 279 -12.52 -0.09 10.75
CA LEU A 279 -11.51 -0.65 11.65
C LEU A 279 -11.94 -1.95 12.36
N PRO A 280 -13.18 -2.07 12.88
CA PRO A 280 -13.63 -3.34 13.46
C PRO A 280 -13.62 -4.51 12.45
N GLY A 281 -14.05 -4.26 11.21
CA GLY A 281 -14.06 -5.27 10.16
C GLY A 281 -12.65 -5.65 9.68
N ILE A 282 -11.74 -4.68 9.57
CA ILE A 282 -10.33 -4.95 9.27
C ILE A 282 -9.69 -5.81 10.37
N ALA A 283 -9.95 -5.49 11.65
CA ALA A 283 -9.43 -6.24 12.78
C ALA A 283 -9.92 -7.69 12.77
N GLU A 284 -11.22 -7.90 12.53
CA GLU A 284 -11.82 -9.24 12.37
C GLU A 284 -11.14 -10.02 11.23
N ARG A 285 -10.90 -9.39 10.08
CA ARG A 285 -10.21 -10.05 8.94
C ARG A 285 -8.75 -10.40 9.20
N PHE A 286 -8.10 -9.68 10.10
CA PHE A 286 -6.73 -9.95 10.50
C PHE A 286 -6.67 -10.85 11.74
N ASN A 287 -7.82 -11.29 12.26
CA ASN A 287 -7.92 -12.11 13.46
C ASN A 287 -7.19 -11.49 14.67
N ILE A 288 -7.34 -10.17 14.82
CA ILE A 288 -6.81 -9.39 15.94
C ILE A 288 -7.91 -8.50 16.52
N ASP A 289 -7.73 -8.00 17.74
CA ASP A 289 -8.64 -7.00 18.28
C ASP A 289 -8.39 -5.61 17.67
N GLU A 290 -9.43 -4.77 17.68
CA GLU A 290 -9.40 -3.41 17.12
C GLU A 290 -8.32 -2.53 17.79
N GLY A 291 -8.07 -2.72 19.08
CA GLY A 291 -7.07 -1.96 19.84
C GLY A 291 -5.66 -2.26 19.37
N THR A 292 -5.32 -3.54 19.20
CA THR A 292 -4.04 -3.98 18.63
C THR A 292 -3.85 -3.46 17.21
N LEU A 293 -4.88 -3.52 16.35
CA LEU A 293 -4.83 -2.96 15.00
C LEU A 293 -4.49 -1.47 15.04
N ARG A 294 -5.24 -0.67 15.81
CA ARG A 294 -5.06 0.78 15.94
C ARG A 294 -3.67 1.14 16.47
N ARG A 295 -3.21 0.41 17.49
CA ARG A 295 -1.90 0.63 18.09
C ARG A 295 -0.79 0.33 17.10
N SER A 296 -0.89 -0.79 16.39
CA SER A 296 0.07 -1.16 15.36
C SER A 296 0.11 -0.11 14.23
N LEU A 297 -1.05 0.36 13.76
CA LEU A 297 -1.12 1.43 12.76
C LEU A 297 -0.47 2.72 13.26
N PHE A 298 -0.72 3.15 14.50
CA PHE A 298 -0.11 4.36 15.06
C PHE A 298 1.41 4.22 15.23
N GLU A 299 1.87 3.17 15.92
CA GLU A 299 3.29 2.99 16.26
C GLU A 299 4.15 2.75 15.01
N ASN A 300 3.68 1.92 14.06
CA ASN A 300 4.43 1.57 12.85
C ASN A 300 4.28 2.59 11.71
N THR A 301 3.52 3.67 11.90
CA THR A 301 3.49 4.83 10.99
C THR A 301 4.16 6.06 11.59
N GLY A 302 5.05 5.86 12.57
CA GLY A 302 5.82 6.93 13.20
C GLY A 302 4.99 7.86 14.09
N GLY A 303 3.90 7.34 14.68
CA GLY A 303 2.98 8.13 15.50
C GLY A 303 2.03 9.02 14.69
N SER A 304 1.84 8.70 13.41
CA SER A 304 0.85 9.39 12.57
C SER A 304 -0.57 9.05 13.04
N TYR A 305 -1.49 10.02 12.90
CA TYR A 305 -2.90 9.88 13.30
C TYR A 305 -3.13 9.48 14.77
N PRO A 306 -2.80 10.36 15.75
CA PRO A 306 -3.00 10.09 17.18
C PRO A 306 -4.43 9.65 17.54
N GLU A 307 -5.41 10.03 16.74
CA GLU A 307 -6.82 9.63 16.91
C GLU A 307 -7.06 8.14 16.79
N LEU A 308 -6.16 7.37 16.17
CA LEU A 308 -6.22 5.92 16.21
C LEU A 308 -6.19 5.40 17.65
N ILE A 309 -5.44 6.08 18.54
CA ILE A 309 -5.34 5.77 19.96
C ILE A 309 -6.40 6.50 20.78
N THR A 310 -6.57 7.79 20.52
CA THR A 310 -7.32 8.67 21.42
C THR A 310 -8.80 8.77 21.07
N ARG A 311 -9.24 8.35 19.87
CA ARG A 311 -10.64 8.39 19.41
C ARG A 311 -11.15 7.00 19.06
N GLY A 312 -11.37 6.17 20.10
CA GLY A 312 -11.96 4.84 19.96
C GLY A 312 -13.42 4.85 19.46
N ASP A 313 -14.09 5.99 19.54
CA ASP A 313 -15.45 6.25 19.03
C ASP A 313 -15.50 6.36 17.49
N ILE A 314 -14.42 6.81 16.84
CA ILE A 314 -14.35 6.90 15.38
C ILE A 314 -13.94 5.54 14.80
N LYS A 315 -14.85 4.86 14.09
CA LYS A 315 -14.61 3.49 13.58
C LYS A 315 -14.09 3.41 12.14
N VAL A 316 -13.96 4.54 11.45
CA VAL A 316 -13.52 4.60 10.05
C VAL A 316 -12.17 5.31 9.91
N PHE A 317 -11.33 4.79 9.03
CA PHE A 317 -10.00 5.33 8.73
C PHE A 317 -9.77 5.37 7.22
N LEU A 318 -9.28 6.50 6.70
CA LEU A 318 -8.86 6.67 5.32
C LEU A 318 -7.33 6.66 5.29
N PRO A 319 -6.69 5.50 5.08
CA PRO A 319 -5.23 5.41 5.05
C PRO A 319 -4.67 6.10 3.80
N PRO A 320 -3.52 6.79 3.90
CA PRO A 320 -2.88 7.46 2.76
C PRO A 320 -2.10 6.47 1.88
N ILE A 321 -2.74 5.39 1.45
CA ILE A 321 -2.14 4.33 0.63
C ILE A 321 -2.71 4.35 -0.79
N GLY A 322 -2.08 3.60 -1.68
CA GLY A 322 -2.57 3.38 -3.04
C GLY A 322 -3.94 2.70 -3.04
N GLY A 323 -4.85 3.20 -3.89
CA GLY A 323 -6.15 2.60 -4.12
C GLY A 323 -6.12 1.45 -5.13
N LEU A 324 -7.21 1.28 -5.86
CA LEU A 324 -7.32 0.35 -6.97
C LEU A 324 -8.07 0.96 -8.15
N THR A 325 -7.89 0.37 -9.32
CA THR A 325 -8.73 0.64 -10.49
C THR A 325 -9.34 -0.64 -11.03
N VAL A 326 -10.55 -0.55 -11.58
CA VAL A 326 -11.26 -1.65 -12.24
C VAL A 326 -11.48 -1.29 -13.69
N TYR A 327 -11.24 -2.25 -14.57
CA TYR A 327 -11.51 -2.16 -16.00
C TYR A 327 -12.53 -3.25 -16.34
N ILE A 328 -13.71 -2.82 -16.78
CA ILE A 328 -14.84 -3.69 -17.10
C ILE A 328 -15.05 -3.68 -18.61
N PHE A 329 -14.98 -4.85 -19.21
CA PHE A 329 -15.20 -5.10 -20.63
C PHE A 329 -16.61 -5.69 -20.81
N GLY A 330 -17.35 -5.10 -21.75
CA GLY A 330 -18.78 -5.37 -21.93
C GLY A 330 -19.67 -4.54 -20.99
N ASP A 331 -20.92 -4.97 -20.84
CA ASP A 331 -21.93 -4.29 -20.02
C ASP A 331 -21.71 -4.54 -18.51
N PRO A 332 -21.46 -3.51 -17.69
CA PRO A 332 -21.28 -3.67 -16.24
C PRO A 332 -22.44 -4.36 -15.52
N ALA A 333 -23.67 -4.29 -16.02
CA ALA A 333 -24.81 -4.96 -15.38
C ALA A 333 -24.65 -6.49 -15.36
N LYS A 334 -23.92 -7.05 -16.33
CA LYS A 334 -23.73 -8.50 -16.51
C LYS A 334 -22.83 -9.14 -15.47
N MET A 335 -21.93 -8.40 -14.82
CA MET A 335 -20.98 -8.93 -13.83
C MET A 335 -21.68 -9.59 -12.62
N SER A 336 -22.88 -9.14 -12.29
CA SER A 336 -23.65 -9.60 -11.13
C SER A 336 -24.65 -10.73 -11.45
N ASP A 337 -24.81 -11.08 -12.74
CA ASP A 337 -25.72 -12.13 -13.19
C ASP A 337 -25.02 -13.50 -13.19
N GLU A 338 -25.43 -14.38 -12.28
CA GLU A 338 -24.91 -15.74 -12.14
C GLU A 338 -25.16 -16.64 -13.35
N LYS A 339 -26.06 -16.26 -14.26
CA LYS A 339 -26.33 -17.02 -15.49
C LYS A 339 -25.31 -16.73 -16.59
N LEU A 340 -24.62 -15.60 -16.50
CA LEU A 340 -23.59 -15.20 -17.44
C LEU A 340 -22.22 -15.65 -16.96
N SER A 341 -21.28 -15.73 -17.90
CA SER A 341 -19.91 -16.14 -17.61
C SER A 341 -19.04 -14.92 -17.32
N LEU A 342 -18.15 -15.04 -16.33
CA LEU A 342 -17.25 -13.98 -15.88
C LEU A 342 -15.78 -14.43 -15.94
N ALA A 343 -14.96 -13.66 -16.65
CA ALA A 343 -13.50 -13.77 -16.60
C ALA A 343 -12.93 -12.66 -15.72
N LEU A 344 -12.11 -13.03 -14.73
CA LEU A 344 -11.53 -12.12 -13.75
C LEU A 344 -10.00 -12.21 -13.73
N ARG A 345 -9.35 -11.04 -13.78
CA ARG A 345 -7.93 -10.88 -13.42
C ARG A 345 -7.79 -9.90 -12.27
N VAL A 346 -7.22 -10.37 -11.16
CA VAL A 346 -6.77 -9.51 -10.06
C VAL A 346 -5.26 -9.31 -10.16
N HIS A 347 -4.85 -8.10 -10.46
CA HIS A 347 -3.46 -7.71 -10.70
C HIS A 347 -2.95 -6.82 -9.56
N ASP A 348 -1.72 -7.08 -9.09
CA ASP A 348 -1.02 -6.19 -8.18
C ASP A 348 0.04 -5.43 -8.99
N GLU A 349 0.13 -4.12 -8.75
CA GLU A 349 1.05 -3.20 -9.42
C GLU A 349 2.49 -3.70 -9.44
N CYS A 350 3.10 -3.60 -10.62
CA CYS A 350 4.51 -3.84 -10.84
C CYS A 350 5.01 -2.83 -11.88
N ASN A 351 5.30 -1.60 -11.45
CA ASN A 351 5.69 -0.47 -12.30
C ASN A 351 6.78 -0.84 -13.32
N GLY A 352 7.85 -1.48 -12.86
CA GLY A 352 8.96 -1.90 -13.73
C GLY A 352 8.56 -2.84 -14.87
N SER A 353 7.57 -3.71 -14.68
CA SER A 353 7.08 -4.60 -15.75
C SER A 353 5.90 -3.97 -16.48
N ASP A 354 4.87 -3.56 -15.75
CA ASP A 354 3.60 -3.06 -16.28
C ASP A 354 3.77 -1.79 -17.11
N VAL A 355 4.73 -0.91 -16.79
CA VAL A 355 4.97 0.34 -17.52
C VAL A 355 6.19 0.23 -18.41
N PHE A 356 7.30 -0.31 -17.89
CA PHE A 356 8.60 -0.28 -18.57
C PHE A 356 9.02 -1.61 -19.21
N GLY A 357 8.19 -2.66 -19.16
CA GLY A 357 8.44 -3.90 -19.88
C GLY A 357 9.58 -4.76 -19.34
N SER A 358 9.92 -4.64 -18.05
CA SER A 358 10.90 -5.52 -17.41
C SER A 358 10.52 -7.01 -17.58
N ASP A 359 11.50 -7.80 -18.00
CA ASP A 359 11.44 -9.22 -18.30
C ASP A 359 11.85 -10.13 -17.11
N ILE A 360 12.23 -9.53 -15.97
CA ILE A 360 12.63 -10.23 -14.73
C ILE A 360 11.42 -10.91 -14.06
N CYS A 361 10.21 -10.50 -14.43
CA CYS A 361 8.97 -11.04 -13.86
C CYS A 361 7.87 -11.16 -14.92
N THR A 362 6.78 -11.83 -14.56
CA THR A 362 5.66 -12.13 -15.47
C THR A 362 4.50 -11.16 -15.37
N CYS A 363 4.64 -10.06 -14.61
CA CYS A 363 3.54 -9.14 -14.32
C CYS A 363 2.86 -8.60 -15.58
N ARG A 364 3.60 -7.97 -16.50
CA ARG A 364 3.03 -7.42 -17.74
C ARG A 364 2.45 -8.48 -18.67
N PRO A 365 3.17 -9.58 -19.03
CA PRO A 365 2.60 -10.63 -19.86
C PRO A 365 1.28 -11.19 -19.31
N TYR A 366 1.20 -11.35 -17.99
CA TYR A 366 0.00 -11.87 -17.33
C TYR A 366 -1.13 -10.82 -17.24
N LEU A 367 -0.80 -9.53 -17.16
CA LEU A 367 -1.77 -8.45 -17.27
C LEU A 367 -2.40 -8.40 -18.67
N ILE A 368 -1.58 -8.47 -19.73
CA ILE A 368 -2.05 -8.49 -21.12
C ILE A 368 -2.91 -9.72 -21.39
N PHE A 369 -2.45 -10.91 -20.98
CA PHE A 369 -3.26 -12.14 -21.05
C PHE A 369 -4.59 -12.00 -20.30
N GLY A 370 -4.53 -11.38 -19.11
CA GLY A 370 -5.68 -10.96 -18.31
C GLY A 370 -6.73 -10.19 -19.10
N ILE A 371 -6.29 -9.15 -19.78
CA ILE A 371 -7.12 -8.26 -20.59
C ILE A 371 -7.67 -9.00 -21.81
N GLU A 372 -6.86 -9.77 -22.53
CA GLU A 372 -7.31 -10.53 -23.71
C GLU A 372 -8.45 -11.49 -23.39
N GLU A 373 -8.31 -12.30 -22.34
CA GLU A 373 -9.34 -13.26 -21.96
C GLU A 373 -10.58 -12.58 -21.39
N ALA A 374 -10.42 -11.47 -20.66
CA ALA A 374 -11.55 -10.66 -20.21
C ALA A 374 -12.34 -10.09 -21.39
N VAL A 375 -11.66 -9.59 -22.42
CA VAL A 375 -12.32 -9.13 -23.65
C VAL A 375 -13.04 -10.30 -24.33
N LYS A 376 -12.36 -11.43 -24.59
CA LYS A 376 -12.97 -12.61 -25.23
C LYS A 376 -14.22 -13.08 -24.49
N GLU A 377 -14.22 -13.05 -23.15
CA GLU A 377 -15.39 -13.44 -22.37
C GLU A 377 -16.56 -12.48 -22.56
N ALA A 378 -16.29 -11.18 -22.56
CA ALA A 378 -17.29 -10.16 -22.86
C ALA A 378 -17.86 -10.31 -24.28
N GLN A 379 -17.02 -10.63 -25.28
CA GLN A 379 -17.44 -10.86 -26.67
C GLN A 379 -18.37 -12.08 -26.83
N LYS A 380 -18.18 -13.11 -25.99
CA LYS A 380 -19.07 -14.29 -25.94
C LYS A 380 -20.43 -14.01 -25.27
N GLY A 381 -20.67 -12.76 -24.85
CA GLY A 381 -21.91 -12.33 -24.20
C GLY A 381 -21.84 -12.29 -22.69
N GLY A 382 -20.72 -12.73 -22.08
CA GLY A 382 -20.43 -12.65 -20.65
C GLY A 382 -19.91 -11.28 -20.21
N SER A 383 -18.98 -11.27 -19.25
CA SER A 383 -18.30 -10.06 -18.78
C SER A 383 -16.82 -10.34 -18.48
N GLY A 384 -15.99 -9.33 -18.74
CA GLY A 384 -14.57 -9.36 -18.44
C GLY A 384 -14.22 -8.29 -17.41
N VAL A 385 -13.48 -8.65 -16.37
CA VAL A 385 -13.09 -7.72 -15.30
C VAL A 385 -11.60 -7.85 -15.01
N VAL A 386 -10.89 -6.73 -15.07
CA VAL A 386 -9.50 -6.61 -14.63
C VAL A 386 -9.44 -5.60 -13.49
N ILE A 387 -8.94 -6.03 -12.33
CA ILE A 387 -8.74 -5.15 -11.16
C ILE A 387 -7.25 -4.96 -10.97
N TYR A 388 -6.83 -3.71 -10.88
CA TYR A 388 -5.44 -3.30 -10.69
C TYR A 388 -5.26 -2.65 -9.32
N PHE A 389 -4.60 -3.36 -8.40
CA PHE A 389 -4.29 -2.88 -7.06
C PHE A 389 -2.93 -2.17 -7.04
N ARG A 390 -2.86 -0.99 -6.45
CA ARG A 390 -1.61 -0.22 -6.30
C ARG A 390 -0.79 -0.72 -5.10
N LYS A 391 -0.25 -1.93 -5.25
CA LYS A 391 0.49 -2.69 -4.22
C LYS A 391 1.85 -3.16 -4.75
N GLU A 392 2.71 -2.22 -5.08
CA GLU A 392 4.06 -2.49 -5.59
C GLU A 392 4.89 -3.41 -4.66
N GLY A 393 5.68 -4.30 -5.28
CA GLY A 393 6.68 -5.10 -4.57
C GLY A 393 6.12 -6.04 -3.49
N ARG A 394 4.90 -6.56 -3.65
CA ARG A 394 4.20 -7.32 -2.58
C ARG A 394 3.95 -6.49 -1.31
N ALA A 395 3.61 -5.22 -1.51
CA ALA A 395 3.45 -4.22 -0.46
C ALA A 395 4.75 -3.92 0.34
N LEU A 396 5.92 -4.27 -0.20
CA LEU A 396 7.24 -3.88 0.35
C LEU A 396 7.78 -2.57 -0.24
N GLY A 397 7.18 -2.10 -1.33
CA GLY A 397 7.64 -0.93 -2.08
C GLY A 397 8.79 -1.20 -3.06
N GLU A 398 9.00 -0.25 -3.97
CA GLU A 398 9.93 -0.37 -5.10
C GLU A 398 11.40 -0.41 -4.67
N VAL A 399 11.79 0.36 -3.65
CA VAL A 399 13.17 0.37 -3.12
C VAL A 399 13.57 -1.03 -2.63
N THR A 400 12.74 -1.64 -1.78
CA THR A 400 12.98 -2.99 -1.24
C THR A 400 13.05 -4.02 -2.37
N LYS A 401 12.16 -3.92 -3.36
CA LYS A 401 12.16 -4.78 -4.54
C LYS A 401 13.50 -4.69 -5.30
N TYR A 402 14.02 -3.50 -5.53
CA TYR A 402 15.30 -3.33 -6.24
C TYR A 402 16.49 -3.82 -5.42
N LEU A 403 16.48 -3.65 -4.09
CA LEU A 403 17.48 -4.27 -3.22
C LEU A 403 17.46 -5.80 -3.33
N VAL A 404 16.27 -6.42 -3.38
CA VAL A 404 16.11 -7.87 -3.59
C VAL A 404 16.64 -8.28 -4.96
N TYR A 405 16.34 -7.53 -6.03
CA TYR A 405 16.87 -7.82 -7.36
C TYR A 405 18.39 -7.73 -7.43
N ASN A 406 18.97 -6.69 -6.82
CA ASN A 406 20.42 -6.53 -6.72
C ASN A 406 21.06 -7.71 -5.97
N ALA A 407 20.46 -8.13 -4.84
CA ALA A 407 20.96 -9.25 -4.06
C ALA A 407 20.82 -10.60 -4.80
N ARG A 408 19.76 -10.76 -5.60
CA ARG A 408 19.57 -11.93 -6.46
C ARG A 408 20.62 -12.00 -7.56
N LYS A 409 20.77 -10.91 -8.32
CA LYS A 409 21.65 -10.85 -9.49
C LYS A 409 23.14 -10.86 -9.12
N ARG A 410 23.55 -10.25 -8.00
CA ARG A 410 24.92 -10.39 -7.46
C ARG A 410 25.18 -11.75 -6.81
N GLY A 411 24.11 -12.47 -6.49
CA GLY A 411 24.18 -13.86 -6.03
C GLY A 411 24.15 -14.81 -7.22
N SER A 412 23.50 -15.96 -7.02
CA SER A 412 23.35 -16.98 -8.06
C SER A 412 22.06 -16.86 -8.87
N ASP A 413 21.17 -15.91 -8.54
CA ASP A 413 19.80 -15.76 -9.07
C ASP A 413 19.05 -17.08 -9.35
N LYS A 414 19.16 -18.02 -8.42
CA LYS A 414 18.49 -19.32 -8.49
C LYS A 414 17.06 -19.25 -8.00
N ALA A 415 16.16 -19.98 -8.67
CA ALA A 415 14.75 -20.06 -8.28
C ALA A 415 14.59 -20.60 -6.84
N SER A 416 15.44 -21.54 -6.43
CA SER A 416 15.44 -22.11 -5.06
C SER A 416 15.74 -21.09 -3.96
N GLU A 417 16.38 -19.96 -4.26
CA GLU A 417 16.70 -18.91 -3.31
C GLU A 417 15.76 -17.70 -3.37
N TYR A 418 14.81 -17.68 -4.31
CA TYR A 418 13.99 -16.51 -4.65
C TYR A 418 13.33 -15.86 -3.42
N PHE A 419 12.63 -16.66 -2.61
CA PHE A 419 11.95 -16.15 -1.41
C PHE A 419 12.92 -15.81 -0.28
N LYS A 420 13.98 -16.60 -0.11
CA LYS A 420 14.99 -16.40 0.93
C LYS A 420 15.66 -15.03 0.80
N ARG A 421 15.93 -14.59 -0.44
CA ARG A 421 16.49 -13.25 -0.70
C ARG A 421 15.56 -12.12 -0.27
N THR A 422 14.25 -12.33 -0.43
CA THR A 422 13.26 -11.37 0.07
C THR A 422 13.24 -11.33 1.59
N GLU A 423 13.19 -12.50 2.25
CA GLU A 423 13.19 -12.59 3.72
C GLU A 423 14.42 -11.96 4.35
N ASN A 424 15.61 -12.18 3.76
CA ASN A 424 16.86 -11.61 4.26
C ASN A 424 16.85 -10.08 4.31
N ILE A 425 16.08 -9.42 3.43
CA ILE A 425 16.05 -7.96 3.29
C ILE A 425 14.82 -7.37 3.99
N ALA A 426 13.65 -7.97 3.78
CA ALA A 426 12.37 -7.45 4.24
C ALA A 426 11.89 -8.07 5.55
N GLY A 427 12.53 -9.14 6.04
CA GLY A 427 12.08 -9.93 7.20
C GLY A 427 10.89 -10.85 6.92
N VAL A 428 10.22 -10.71 5.78
CA VAL A 428 9.04 -11.50 5.37
C VAL A 428 9.04 -11.74 3.86
N LYS A 429 8.33 -12.79 3.42
CA LYS A 429 8.15 -13.10 1.99
C LYS A 429 7.11 -12.22 1.29
N ASP A 430 6.10 -11.77 2.03
CA ASP A 430 4.93 -11.07 1.46
C ASP A 430 4.25 -10.24 2.56
N MET A 431 3.88 -9.00 2.25
CA MET A 431 3.12 -8.12 3.16
C MET A 431 1.73 -7.79 2.60
N ARG A 432 1.32 -8.43 1.50
CA ARG A 432 -0.01 -8.23 0.93
C ARG A 432 -1.04 -8.94 1.79
N PHE A 433 -1.90 -8.16 2.42
CA PHE A 433 -3.15 -8.64 2.98
C PHE A 433 -4.17 -8.82 1.85
N GLN A 434 -4.19 -10.02 1.25
CA GLN A 434 -5.14 -10.37 0.19
C GLN A 434 -6.57 -10.53 0.72
N SER A 435 -6.76 -10.72 2.02
CA SER A 435 -8.10 -10.80 2.64
C SER A 435 -8.95 -9.54 2.47
N LEU A 436 -8.35 -8.40 2.12
CA LEU A 436 -9.07 -7.15 1.81
C LEU A 436 -9.49 -7.02 0.33
N MET A 437 -8.87 -7.81 -0.54
CA MET A 437 -9.07 -7.74 -2.00
C MET A 437 -10.51 -8.06 -2.46
N PRO A 438 -11.27 -8.99 -1.84
CA PRO A 438 -12.61 -9.34 -2.32
C PRO A 438 -13.67 -8.23 -2.20
N ASP A 439 -13.42 -7.15 -1.46
CA ASP A 439 -14.40 -6.08 -1.21
C ASP A 439 -14.93 -5.45 -2.50
N ILE A 440 -14.03 -5.21 -3.45
CA ILE A 440 -14.41 -4.65 -4.74
C ILE A 440 -15.26 -5.65 -5.54
N LEU A 441 -15.06 -6.96 -5.38
CA LEU A 441 -15.90 -7.98 -6.03
C LEU A 441 -17.32 -7.95 -5.47
N HIS A 442 -17.44 -7.85 -4.14
CA HIS A 442 -18.73 -7.66 -3.49
C HIS A 442 -19.38 -6.32 -3.85
N TRP A 443 -18.59 -5.26 -4.03
CA TRP A 443 -19.09 -3.97 -4.49
C TRP A 443 -19.62 -4.03 -5.92
N LEU A 444 -18.97 -4.80 -6.81
CA LEU A 444 -19.42 -5.07 -8.18
C LEU A 444 -20.61 -6.05 -8.25
N GLY A 445 -21.03 -6.62 -7.11
CA GLY A 445 -22.11 -7.59 -7.04
C GLY A 445 -21.76 -8.97 -7.60
N ILE A 446 -20.47 -9.27 -7.76
CA ILE A 446 -19.99 -10.56 -8.29
C ILE A 446 -20.29 -11.66 -7.27
N LYS A 447 -20.89 -12.75 -7.76
CA LYS A 447 -21.30 -13.89 -6.94
C LYS A 447 -20.64 -15.21 -7.31
N LYS A 448 -20.10 -15.32 -8.51
CA LYS A 448 -19.26 -16.44 -8.97
C LYS A 448 -18.23 -15.92 -9.98
N ILE A 449 -17.14 -16.64 -10.14
CA ILE A 449 -16.14 -16.37 -11.19
C ILE A 449 -15.98 -17.66 -12.00
N ASP A 450 -16.34 -17.62 -13.27
CA ASP A 450 -16.20 -18.78 -14.14
C ASP A 450 -14.72 -19.03 -14.45
N ARG A 451 -13.96 -17.97 -14.75
CA ARG A 451 -12.53 -18.07 -15.09
C ARG A 451 -11.70 -17.03 -14.35
N MET A 452 -10.86 -17.48 -13.41
CA MET A 452 -9.90 -16.61 -12.72
C MET A 452 -8.50 -16.77 -13.32
N LEU A 453 -7.94 -15.70 -13.84
CA LEU A 453 -6.62 -15.66 -14.45
C LEU A 453 -5.56 -15.41 -13.38
N SER A 454 -5.23 -16.45 -12.62
CA SER A 454 -4.30 -16.36 -11.49
C SER A 454 -3.76 -17.74 -11.09
N MET A 455 -2.46 -17.77 -10.80
CA MET A 455 -1.79 -18.90 -10.15
C MET A 455 -1.71 -18.74 -8.63
N SER A 456 -2.07 -17.58 -8.08
CA SER A 456 -1.89 -17.28 -6.65
C SER A 456 -3.00 -17.90 -5.81
N ASP A 457 -2.64 -18.82 -4.91
CA ASP A 457 -3.58 -19.40 -3.94
C ASP A 457 -4.06 -18.35 -2.94
N MET A 458 -3.17 -17.47 -2.48
CA MET A 458 -3.56 -16.35 -1.60
C MET A 458 -4.69 -15.49 -2.17
N LYS A 459 -4.74 -15.29 -3.50
CA LYS A 459 -5.84 -14.55 -4.15
C LYS A 459 -7.09 -15.42 -4.28
N HIS A 460 -6.92 -16.67 -4.67
CA HIS A 460 -8.02 -17.62 -4.80
C HIS A 460 -8.73 -17.83 -3.46
N ASP A 461 -7.97 -18.19 -2.42
CA ASP A 461 -8.48 -18.53 -1.10
C ASP A 461 -9.20 -17.33 -0.49
N ALA A 462 -8.61 -16.13 -0.56
CA ALA A 462 -9.25 -14.91 -0.07
C ALA A 462 -10.63 -14.66 -0.73
N ILE A 463 -10.78 -14.94 -2.03
CA ILE A 463 -12.05 -14.76 -2.76
C ILE A 463 -13.07 -15.84 -2.35
N VAL A 464 -12.64 -17.11 -2.31
CA VAL A 464 -13.52 -18.24 -1.98
C VAL A 464 -13.98 -18.18 -0.52
N GLU A 465 -13.10 -17.82 0.42
CA GLU A 465 -13.42 -17.63 1.83
C GLU A 465 -14.45 -16.50 2.05
N GLN A 466 -14.49 -15.52 1.15
CA GLN A 466 -15.52 -14.47 1.15
C GLN A 466 -16.82 -14.89 0.43
N GLY A 467 -16.93 -16.15 0.02
CA GLY A 467 -18.15 -16.75 -0.50
C GLY A 467 -18.36 -16.53 -1.99
N ILE A 468 -17.31 -16.22 -2.76
CA ILE A 468 -17.37 -16.14 -4.23
C ILE A 468 -16.66 -17.37 -4.79
N PRO A 469 -17.39 -18.42 -5.25
CA PRO A 469 -16.77 -19.59 -5.87
C PRO A 469 -16.04 -19.23 -7.16
N ILE A 470 -14.91 -19.88 -7.39
CA ILE A 470 -14.13 -19.83 -8.63
C ILE A 470 -14.23 -21.20 -9.31
N LEU A 471 -14.72 -21.26 -10.54
CA LEU A 471 -14.95 -22.52 -11.26
C LEU A 471 -13.70 -23.02 -11.98
N GLU A 472 -12.96 -22.12 -12.63
CA GLU A 472 -11.72 -22.42 -13.33
C GLU A 472 -10.61 -21.44 -12.90
N ARG A 473 -9.42 -21.98 -12.61
CA ARG A 473 -8.19 -21.19 -12.47
C ARG A 473 -7.35 -21.36 -13.74
N VAL A 474 -7.02 -20.25 -14.38
CA VAL A 474 -6.30 -20.24 -15.66
C VAL A 474 -4.88 -19.71 -15.41
N PRO A 475 -3.83 -20.55 -15.56
CA PRO A 475 -2.44 -20.12 -15.43
C PRO A 475 -2.01 -19.26 -16.63
N ILE A 476 -0.88 -18.56 -16.50
CA ILE A 476 -0.28 -17.89 -17.65
C ILE A 476 0.21 -18.94 -18.67
N PRO A 477 -0.01 -18.74 -19.98
CA PRO A 477 0.57 -19.61 -21.00
C PRO A 477 2.10 -19.61 -21.00
N GLU A 478 2.72 -20.77 -21.15
CA GLU A 478 4.19 -20.96 -21.12
C GLU A 478 4.92 -20.03 -22.11
N HIS A 479 4.39 -19.88 -23.32
CA HIS A 479 4.99 -19.05 -24.36
C HIS A 479 4.96 -17.53 -24.07
N LEU A 480 4.24 -17.09 -23.02
CA LEU A 480 4.22 -15.71 -22.56
C LEU A 480 5.15 -15.47 -21.36
N ILE A 481 5.81 -16.50 -20.85
CA ILE A 481 6.75 -16.38 -19.73
C ILE A 481 8.11 -15.94 -20.31
N PRO A 482 8.64 -14.77 -19.94
CA PRO A 482 9.99 -14.36 -20.34
C PRO A 482 11.03 -15.29 -19.71
N GLU A 483 12.18 -15.46 -20.36
CA GLU A 483 13.21 -16.40 -19.90
C GLU A 483 13.68 -16.10 -18.47
N ASP A 484 14.00 -14.83 -18.16
CA ASP A 484 14.41 -14.42 -16.80
C ASP A 484 13.25 -14.50 -15.79
N GLY A 485 12.01 -14.41 -16.28
CA GLY A 485 10.79 -14.58 -15.50
C GLY A 485 10.54 -16.02 -15.04
N LYS A 486 11.19 -17.03 -15.64
CA LYS A 486 11.07 -18.43 -15.21
C LYS A 486 11.58 -18.64 -13.79
N VAL A 487 12.65 -17.93 -13.39
CA VAL A 487 13.17 -17.95 -12.01
C VAL A 487 12.07 -17.64 -11.01
N GLU A 488 11.22 -16.66 -11.32
CA GLU A 488 10.08 -16.31 -10.47
C GLU A 488 8.97 -17.35 -10.54
N ILE A 489 8.56 -17.77 -11.73
CA ILE A 489 7.42 -18.67 -11.90
C ILE A 489 7.71 -20.04 -11.28
N ASP A 490 8.86 -20.63 -11.58
CA ASP A 490 9.23 -21.95 -11.07
C ASP A 490 9.35 -21.94 -9.54
N ALA A 491 9.92 -20.86 -8.98
CA ALA A 491 9.98 -20.67 -7.53
C ALA A 491 8.58 -20.58 -6.91
N LYS A 492 7.66 -19.86 -7.54
CA LYS A 492 6.27 -19.72 -7.08
C LYS A 492 5.51 -21.05 -7.15
N VAL A 493 5.61 -21.76 -8.26
CA VAL A 493 4.99 -23.08 -8.46
C VAL A 493 5.50 -24.07 -7.42
N HIS A 494 6.82 -24.10 -7.18
CA HIS A 494 7.40 -24.95 -6.13
C HIS A 494 6.93 -24.55 -4.72
N ALA A 495 6.70 -23.27 -4.47
CA ALA A 495 6.17 -22.77 -3.20
C ALA A 495 4.64 -22.99 -3.03
N GLY A 496 3.99 -23.66 -3.98
CA GLY A 496 2.59 -24.09 -3.88
C GLY A 496 1.64 -23.40 -4.85
N TYR A 497 2.09 -22.42 -5.64
CA TYR A 497 1.22 -21.72 -6.60
C TYR A 497 0.61 -22.71 -7.60
N PHE A 498 -0.68 -22.54 -7.87
CA PHE A 498 -1.41 -23.37 -8.81
C PHE A 498 -0.76 -23.43 -10.19
N THR A 499 -0.64 -24.64 -10.71
CA THR A 499 -0.19 -24.94 -12.07
C THR A 499 -0.97 -26.15 -12.59
N THR A 500 -1.17 -26.20 -13.91
CA THR A 500 -1.62 -27.40 -14.61
C THR A 500 -0.44 -28.26 -15.09
N GLY A 501 0.79 -27.76 -14.93
CA GLY A 501 2.02 -28.41 -15.35
C GLY A 501 2.71 -29.19 -14.23
N ARG A 502 3.97 -29.57 -14.48
CA ARG A 502 4.81 -30.31 -13.54
C ARG A 502 5.39 -29.37 -12.48
N VAL A 503 5.37 -29.80 -11.23
CA VAL A 503 6.12 -29.14 -10.14
C VAL A 503 7.55 -29.68 -10.11
N MET A 504 8.54 -28.80 -10.18
CA MET A 504 9.97 -29.17 -10.13
C MET A 504 10.40 -29.58 -8.73
N THR A 505 11.35 -30.51 -8.66
CA THR A 505 12.06 -30.87 -7.41
C THR A 505 13.02 -29.75 -6.99
N LEU A 506 13.49 -29.75 -5.74
CA LEU A 506 14.45 -28.75 -5.24
C LEU A 506 15.77 -28.75 -6.02
N GLU A 507 16.22 -29.92 -6.48
CA GLU A 507 17.44 -30.06 -7.28
C GLU A 507 17.27 -29.41 -8.66
N GLU A 508 16.17 -29.73 -9.35
CA GLU A 508 15.80 -29.13 -10.64
C GLU A 508 15.63 -27.61 -10.53
N LEU A 509 15.00 -27.15 -9.45
CA LEU A 509 14.83 -25.72 -9.16
C LEU A 509 16.16 -25.00 -8.93
N GLY A 510 17.18 -25.70 -8.43
CA GLY A 510 18.54 -25.18 -8.27
C GLY A 510 19.32 -25.00 -9.58
N SER A 511 18.83 -25.60 -10.67
CA SER A 511 19.35 -25.44 -12.03
C SER A 511 18.66 -24.31 -12.81
N VAL A 512 17.48 -23.87 -12.38
CA VAL A 512 16.81 -22.69 -12.95
C VAL A 512 17.52 -21.43 -12.45
N GLN A 513 18.19 -20.75 -13.36
CA GLN A 513 19.03 -19.58 -13.07
C GLN A 513 18.69 -18.45 -14.03
N GLY A 514 18.57 -17.25 -13.49
CA GLY A 514 18.38 -16.03 -14.29
C GLY A 514 19.65 -15.60 -15.00
N ARG A 515 19.54 -14.61 -15.89
CA ARG A 515 20.70 -14.04 -16.57
C ARG A 515 21.76 -13.52 -15.56
N PRO A 516 23.06 -13.66 -15.87
CA PRO A 516 24.15 -13.19 -15.02
C PRO A 516 24.19 -11.66 -14.89
N TRP A 517 24.92 -11.16 -13.89
CA TRP A 517 25.05 -9.73 -13.60
C TRP A 517 25.76 -8.97 -14.73
N GLU A 518 26.77 -9.62 -15.33
CA GLU A 518 27.64 -9.08 -16.37
C GLU A 518 26.88 -8.71 -17.64
N ASP A 519 25.81 -9.42 -17.97
CA ASP A 519 24.95 -9.13 -19.13
C ASP A 519 24.21 -7.79 -18.99
N VAL A 520 24.09 -7.25 -17.77
CA VAL A 520 23.42 -5.97 -17.47
C VAL A 520 24.43 -4.85 -17.21
N ASP A 521 25.65 -5.20 -16.81
CA ASP A 521 26.69 -4.25 -16.43
C ASP A 521 27.43 -3.70 -17.66
N VAL A 522 26.94 -2.62 -18.27
CA VAL A 522 27.57 -1.97 -19.44
C VAL A 522 28.97 -1.39 -19.20
N SER A 523 29.54 -1.47 -17.99
CA SER A 523 30.91 -1.00 -17.75
C SER A 523 31.97 -1.75 -18.58
N HIS A 524 31.68 -2.99 -18.99
CA HIS A 524 32.54 -3.71 -19.94
C HIS A 524 32.50 -3.14 -21.37
N LEU A 525 31.40 -2.50 -21.78
CA LEU A 525 31.28 -1.81 -23.07
C LEU A 525 32.01 -0.46 -23.06
N LEU A 526 32.08 0.22 -21.92
CA LEU A 526 32.77 1.50 -21.78
C LEU A 526 34.30 1.35 -21.76
N LYS A 527 34.84 0.22 -21.30
CA LYS A 527 36.29 -0.05 -21.36
C LYS A 527 36.83 -0.11 -22.79
N GLY A 528 36.00 -0.47 -23.78
CA GLY A 528 36.40 -0.48 -25.20
C GLY A 528 36.47 0.92 -25.85
N PHE A 529 35.97 1.96 -25.19
CA PHE A 529 36.03 3.34 -25.68
C PHE A 529 37.20 4.15 -25.11
N GLU A 530 37.88 3.67 -24.06
CA GLU A 530 39.11 4.28 -23.55
C GLU A 530 40.39 3.74 -24.24
N GLU A 531 40.27 2.68 -25.04
CA GLU A 531 41.38 2.08 -25.82
C GLU A 531 41.35 2.46 -27.33
N MET A 532 40.47 3.37 -27.75
CA MET A 532 40.48 4.05 -29.07
C MET A 532 40.74 5.54 -28.89
#